data_AF-C5BBP5-F1
#
_entry.id   AF-C5BBP5-F1
#
_cell.length_a   1.000
_cell.length_b   1.000
_cell.length_c   1.000
_cell.angle_alpha   90.00
_cell.angle_beta   90.00
_cell.angle_gamma   90.00
#
_symmetry.space_group_name_H-M   'P 1'
#
loop_
_entity.id
_entity.type
_entity.pdbx_description
1 polymer ?
#
loop_
_entity_poly.entity_id
_entity_poly.type
_entity_poly.pdbx_seq_one_letter_code
_entity_poly.pdbx_strand_id
1 'polypeptide(L)'
;MSIEALQNAVAILLQKPDRPFAVGDVVVKKEGIGSITTRPHIGEKVIVSHVFATPVLNLQEKSGSLYYSQFYDIRIAFFDRDGDLVELAEDARRFRHAGD
;
A
#
# COMPACT_ATOMS: atom_id res chain seq x y z
N MET A 1 6.48 13.79 -16.82
CA MET A 1 5.52 12.68 -16.68
C MET A 1 4.42 12.91 -17.72
N SER A 2 4.12 11.96 -18.60
CA SER A 2 3.09 12.13 -19.63
C SER A 2 1.68 11.96 -19.03
N ILE A 3 0.67 12.56 -19.67
CA ILE A 3 -0.74 12.34 -19.29
C ILE A 3 -1.10 10.85 -19.35
N GLU A 4 -0.57 10.13 -20.35
CA GLU A 4 -0.77 8.68 -20.51
C GLU A 4 -0.24 7.88 -19.31
N ALA A 5 0.93 8.25 -18.76
CA ALA A 5 1.47 7.60 -17.58
C ALA A 5 0.58 7.80 -16.35
N LEU A 6 -0.01 9.00 -16.19
CA LEU A 6 -0.96 9.29 -15.13
C LEU A 6 -2.26 8.49 -15.29
N GLN A 7 -2.80 8.43 -16.51
CA GLN A 7 -4.01 7.65 -16.82
C GLN A 7 -3.80 6.16 -16.50
N ASN A 8 -2.64 5.61 -16.85
CA ASN A 8 -2.31 4.22 -16.54
C ASN A 8 -2.21 3.97 -15.03
N ALA A 9 -1.54 4.86 -14.28
CA ALA A 9 -1.44 4.74 -12.82
C ALA A 9 -2.82 4.78 -12.14
N VAL A 10 -3.72 5.66 -12.60
CA VAL A 10 -5.10 5.72 -12.10
C VAL A 10 -5.86 4.43 -12.42
N ALA A 11 -5.74 3.90 -13.64
CA ALA A 11 -6.37 2.64 -14.02
C ALA A 11 -5.94 1.48 -13.10
N ILE A 12 -4.64 1.40 -12.78
CA ILE A 12 -4.09 0.37 -11.86
C ILE A 12 -4.63 0.52 -10.44
N LEU A 13 -4.75 1.74 -9.92
CA LEU A 13 -5.31 2.00 -8.58
C LEU A 13 -6.80 1.63 -8.48
N LEU A 14 -7.54 1.77 -9.58
CA LEU A 14 -8.97 1.44 -9.64
C LEU A 14 -9.24 -0.07 -9.80
N GLN A 15 -8.21 -0.89 -10.08
CA GLN A 15 -8.35 -2.35 -10.08
C GLN A 15 -8.65 -2.86 -8.67
N LYS A 16 -9.78 -3.55 -8.53
CA LYS A 16 -10.19 -4.18 -7.27
C LYS A 16 -9.52 -5.56 -7.12
N PRO A 17 -9.18 -5.98 -5.89
CA PRO A 17 -8.73 -7.35 -5.66
C PRO A 17 -9.88 -8.35 -5.87
N ASP A 18 -9.55 -9.61 -6.20
CA ASP A 18 -10.54 -10.68 -6.42
C ASP A 18 -11.45 -10.92 -5.22
N ARG A 19 -10.90 -10.72 -4.02
CA ARG A 19 -11.63 -10.68 -2.75
C ARG A 19 -11.11 -9.55 -1.86
N PRO A 20 -11.93 -9.02 -0.93
CA PRO A 20 -11.46 -8.11 0.09
C PRO A 20 -10.26 -8.67 0.87
N PHE A 21 -9.39 -7.79 1.32
CA PHE A 21 -8.29 -8.17 2.20
C PHE A 21 -8.81 -8.58 3.59
N ALA A 22 -8.12 -9.54 4.18
CA ALA A 22 -8.30 -10.03 5.52
C ALA A 22 -6.94 -10.09 6.23
N VAL A 23 -6.96 -10.08 7.56
CA VAL A 23 -5.75 -10.26 8.36
C VAL A 23 -5.12 -11.63 8.03
N GLY A 24 -3.81 -11.64 7.81
CA GLY A 24 -3.04 -12.83 7.42
C GLY A 24 -2.82 -12.97 5.91
N ASP A 25 -3.50 -12.17 5.08
CA ASP A 25 -3.29 -12.22 3.63
C ASP A 25 -1.87 -11.79 3.24
N VAL A 26 -1.25 -12.54 2.34
CA VAL A 26 0.01 -12.16 1.71
C VAL A 26 -0.29 -11.29 0.50
N VAL A 27 0.23 -10.07 0.50
CA VAL A 27 0.00 -9.07 -0.55
C VAL A 27 1.30 -8.56 -1.12
N VAL A 28 1.23 -8.04 -2.34
CA VAL A 28 2.35 -7.37 -3.02
C VAL A 28 1.88 -6.04 -3.58
N LYS A 29 2.79 -5.07 -3.62
CA LYS A 29 2.55 -3.77 -4.24
C LYS A 29 2.39 -3.93 -5.76
N LYS A 30 1.35 -3.31 -6.33
CA LYS A 30 1.10 -3.30 -7.78
C LYS A 30 2.23 -2.59 -8.52
N GLU A 31 2.54 -3.04 -9.72
CA GLU A 31 3.48 -2.36 -10.61
C GLU A 31 2.86 -1.08 -11.20
N GLY A 32 3.67 -0.16 -11.71
CA GLY A 32 3.19 1.03 -12.44
C GLY A 32 2.62 2.18 -11.59
N ILE A 33 2.41 2.00 -10.29
CA ILE A 33 1.97 3.08 -9.38
C ILE A 33 3.12 3.94 -8.82
N GLY A 34 4.37 3.65 -9.20
CA GLY A 34 5.57 4.41 -8.82
C GLY A 34 6.03 4.20 -7.36
N SER A 35 7.09 4.92 -6.97
CA SER A 35 7.68 4.89 -5.63
C SER A 35 6.92 5.78 -4.64
N ILE A 36 5.58 5.74 -4.67
CA ILE A 36 4.73 6.59 -3.80
C ILE A 36 5.08 6.35 -2.33
N THR A 37 5.38 5.12 -1.94
CA THR A 37 5.84 4.71 -0.61
C THR A 37 7.20 4.04 -0.70
N THR A 38 8.07 4.26 0.31
CA THR A 38 9.44 3.71 0.38
C THR A 38 9.44 2.19 0.53
N ARG A 39 8.46 1.66 1.27
CA ARG A 39 8.23 0.22 1.48
C ARG A 39 6.73 -0.08 1.40
N PRO A 40 6.36 -1.33 1.07
CA PRO A 40 7.23 -2.39 0.58
C PRO A 40 7.68 -2.10 -0.86
N HIS A 41 8.78 -2.73 -1.27
CA HIS A 41 9.23 -2.66 -2.65
C HIS A 41 8.26 -3.40 -3.58
N ILE A 42 8.27 -3.04 -4.86
CA ILE A 42 7.52 -3.81 -5.87
C ILE A 42 8.02 -5.26 -5.85
N GLY A 43 7.10 -6.22 -5.80
CA GLY A 43 7.39 -7.65 -5.71
C GLY A 43 7.70 -8.16 -4.29
N GLU A 44 7.90 -7.29 -3.31
CA GLU A 44 8.10 -7.69 -1.91
C GLU A 44 6.78 -8.18 -1.31
N LYS A 45 6.78 -9.43 -0.82
CA LYS A 45 5.63 -10.04 -0.13
C LYS A 45 5.57 -9.52 1.31
N VAL A 46 4.41 -8.98 1.69
CA VAL A 46 4.11 -8.52 3.05
C VAL A 46 2.78 -9.10 3.51
N ILE A 47 2.53 -9.08 4.82
CA ILE A 47 1.31 -9.64 5.41
C ILE A 47 0.38 -8.52 5.84
N VAL A 48 -0.92 -8.65 5.59
CA VAL A 48 -1.93 -7.74 6.16
C VAL A 48 -2.06 -8.06 7.65
N SER A 49 -1.66 -7.12 8.51
CA SER A 49 -1.77 -7.26 9.97
C SER A 49 -3.05 -6.64 10.53
N HIS A 50 -3.65 -5.68 9.81
CA HIS A 50 -4.90 -5.05 10.20
C HIS A 50 -5.69 -4.55 8.98
N VAL A 51 -7.02 -4.59 9.08
CA VAL A 51 -7.93 -3.92 8.14
C VAL A 51 -8.75 -2.92 8.94
N PHE A 52 -8.64 -1.63 8.61
CA PHE A 52 -9.34 -0.60 9.36
C PHE A 52 -10.84 -0.60 9.03
N ALA A 53 -11.69 -0.60 10.06
CA ALA A 53 -13.14 -0.47 9.87
C ALA A 53 -13.54 0.90 9.27
N THR A 54 -12.71 1.92 9.46
CA THR A 54 -12.86 3.25 8.87
C THR A 54 -11.48 3.75 8.44
N PRO A 55 -11.30 4.24 7.20
CA PRO A 55 -10.00 4.72 6.74
C PRO A 55 -9.43 5.81 7.66
N VAL A 56 -8.15 5.70 7.97
CA VAL A 56 -7.41 6.64 8.81
C VAL A 56 -6.70 7.64 7.92
N LEU A 57 -6.73 8.91 8.29
CA LEU A 57 -6.01 9.97 7.58
C LEU A 57 -4.58 10.07 8.12
N ASN A 58 -3.58 10.12 7.24
CA ASN A 58 -2.23 10.43 7.64
C ASN A 58 -2.09 11.92 7.98
N LEU A 59 -2.07 12.20 9.29
CA LEU A 59 -1.92 13.55 9.84
C LEU A 59 -0.50 13.83 10.37
N GLN A 60 0.52 13.05 9.98
CA GLN A 60 1.87 13.29 10.46
C GLN A 60 2.38 14.72 10.18
N GLU A 61 3.06 15.26 11.19
CA GLU A 61 3.32 16.66 11.57
C GLU A 61 4.09 17.56 10.57
N LYS A 62 4.32 17.13 9.33
CA LYS A 62 5.01 17.96 8.33
C LYS A 62 4.14 18.20 7.11
N SER A 63 3.36 19.28 7.17
CA SER A 63 2.78 19.94 5.99
C SER A 63 3.87 20.10 4.92
N GLY A 64 3.67 19.47 3.76
CA GLY A 64 4.64 19.44 2.65
C GLY A 64 5.14 18.06 2.25
N SER A 65 4.84 17.01 3.02
CA SER A 65 5.08 15.63 2.63
C SER A 65 4.09 15.17 1.55
N LEU A 66 4.54 14.39 0.56
CA LEU A 66 3.67 13.72 -0.44
C LEU A 66 2.67 12.74 0.20
N TYR A 67 2.90 12.38 1.46
CA TYR A 67 2.07 11.48 2.27
C TYR A 67 0.99 12.20 3.08
N TYR A 68 1.04 13.53 3.17
CA TYR A 68 0.08 14.32 3.93
C TYR A 68 -1.32 14.18 3.34
N SER A 69 -2.31 13.94 4.21
CA SER A 69 -3.72 13.74 3.84
C SER A 69 -4.01 12.52 2.95
N GLN A 70 -3.16 11.50 2.97
CA GLN A 70 -3.50 10.20 2.38
C GLN A 70 -4.40 9.39 3.32
N PHE A 71 -5.34 8.64 2.72
CA PHE A 71 -6.17 7.68 3.45
C PHE A 71 -5.49 6.31 3.48
N TYR A 72 -5.49 5.69 4.65
CA TYR A 72 -5.01 4.33 4.88
C TYR A 72 -6.15 3.46 5.42
N ASP A 73 -6.32 2.28 4.85
CA ASP A 73 -7.40 1.34 5.15
C ASP A 73 -6.90 -0.08 5.46
N ILE A 74 -5.57 -0.30 5.40
CA ILE A 74 -4.91 -1.50 5.93
C ILE A 74 -3.62 -1.16 6.71
N ARG A 75 -3.18 -2.08 7.57
CA ARG A 75 -1.76 -2.18 7.98
C ARG A 75 -1.14 -3.42 7.39
N ILE A 76 0.10 -3.25 6.94
CA ILE A 76 0.97 -4.34 6.49
C ILE A 76 2.10 -4.53 7.49
N ALA A 77 2.57 -5.76 7.61
CA ALA A 77 3.70 -6.15 8.43
C ALA A 77 4.75 -6.89 7.59
N PHE A 78 6.02 -6.62 7.89
CA PHE A 78 7.19 -7.28 7.30
C PHE A 78 8.38 -7.20 8.25
N PHE A 79 9.39 -8.03 8.01
CA PHE A 79 10.67 -7.91 8.70
C PHE A 79 11.58 -6.96 7.92
N ASP A 80 12.18 -6.01 8.62
CA ASP A 80 13.19 -5.15 8.01
C ASP A 80 14.54 -5.88 7.84
N ARG A 81 15.61 -5.13 7.53
CA ARG A 81 16.93 -5.72 7.28
C ARG A 81 17.59 -6.28 8.53
N ASP A 82 17.18 -5.82 9.71
CA ASP A 82 17.73 -6.24 11.00
C ASP A 82 16.89 -7.39 11.60
N GLY A 83 15.79 -7.76 10.93
CA GLY A 83 14.88 -8.82 11.36
C GLY A 83 13.82 -8.34 12.34
N ASP A 84 13.67 -7.03 12.49
CA ASP A 84 12.65 -6.44 13.36
C ASP A 84 11.29 -6.40 12.65
N LEU A 85 10.24 -6.70 13.40
CA LEU A 85 8.87 -6.62 12.90
C LEU A 85 8.47 -5.14 12.76
N VAL A 86 8.22 -4.72 11.52
CA VAL A 86 7.77 -3.38 11.19
C VAL A 86 6.34 -3.42 10.67
N GLU A 87 5.51 -2.49 11.14
CA GLU A 87 4.15 -2.27 10.63
C GLU A 87 4.01 -0.90 9.97
N LEU A 88 3.35 -0.84 8.82
CA LEU A 88 3.03 0.40 8.10
C LEU A 88 1.54 0.47 7.77
N ALA A 89 0.92 1.61 8.03
CA ALA A 89 -0.42 1.91 7.54
C ALA A 89 -0.35 2.30 6.06
N GLU A 90 -1.23 1.72 5.25
CA GLU A 90 -1.17 1.81 3.79
C GLU A 90 -2.57 1.93 3.15
N ASP A 91 -2.57 2.39 1.90
CA ASP A 91 -3.75 2.42 1.02
C ASP A 91 -3.84 1.09 0.26
N ALA A 92 -4.86 0.29 0.55
CA ALA A 92 -5.11 -1.03 -0.01
C ALA A 92 -5.15 -1.04 -1.54
N ARG A 93 -5.55 0.07 -2.19
CA ARG A 93 -5.63 0.16 -3.66
C ARG A 93 -4.27 -0.04 -4.33
N ARG A 94 -3.18 0.15 -3.59
CA ARG A 94 -1.80 -0.05 -4.04
C ARG A 94 -1.38 -1.51 -4.07
N PHE A 95 -2.19 -2.41 -3.52
CA PHE A 95 -1.84 -3.81 -3.32
C PHE A 95 -2.74 -4.75 -4.10
N ARG A 96 -2.22 -5.94 -4.36
CA ARG A 96 -2.97 -7.11 -4.82
C ARG A 96 -2.57 -8.31 -3.96
N HIS A 97 -3.42 -9.33 -3.93
CA HIS A 97 -3.02 -10.63 -3.39
C HIS A 97 -1.73 -11.09 -4.08
N ALA A 98 -0.80 -11.61 -3.29
CA ALA A 98 0.26 -12.41 -3.86
C ALA A 98 -0.41 -13.63 -4.51
N GLY A 99 -0.15 -13.85 -5.80
CA GLY A 99 -0.49 -15.14 -6.38
C GLY A 99 0.32 -16.22 -5.67
N ASP A 100 -0.26 -17.41 -5.56
CA ASP A 100 0.48 -18.61 -5.14
C ASP A 100 1.71 -18.83 -6.03
#